data_AF-A0A382HD96-F1
#
_entry.id   AF-A0A382HD96-F1
#
_cell.length_a   1.000
_cell.length_b   1.000
_cell.length_c   1.000
_cell.angle_alpha   90.00
_cell.angle_beta   90.00
_cell.angle_gamma   90.00
#
_symmetry.space_group_name_H-M   'P 1'
#
loop_
_entity.id
_entity.type
_entity.pdbx_description
1 polymer ?
#
loop_
_entity_poly.entity_id
_entity_poly.type
_entity_poly.pdbx_seq_one_letter_code
_entity_poly.pdbx_strand_id
1 'polypeptide(L)'
;MYVALSDAYPTDLPAWQHLAKHFDVQTKKLQIRDLFVQDGQRFENYSLQAGDLFLDYSKNLITKKTLSLLVKLADEAAVPDFVEAMFAGEKINNIEDRPVLHAALRAKVSDNVAPQIQGVSDVAGALSKMSVFVDSVRSGKIGGVTGRSFTNIVNIGIGGSDLGVVMATNALRHYW
;
A
#
# COMPACT_ATOMS: atom_id res chain seq x y z
N MET A 1 -13.09 3.95 -19.92
CA MET A 1 -13.12 5.42 -19.94
C MET A 1 -11.88 5.81 -19.15
N TYR A 2 -10.89 6.48 -19.78
CA TYR A 2 -9.59 6.71 -19.14
C TYR A 2 -9.76 7.65 -17.93
N VAL A 3 -9.31 7.24 -16.74
CA VAL A 3 -9.26 8.15 -15.59
C VAL A 3 -8.04 9.06 -15.76
N ALA A 4 -8.28 10.29 -16.23
CA ALA A 4 -7.23 11.29 -16.36
C ALA A 4 -6.90 11.89 -14.99
N LEU A 5 -5.61 12.15 -14.73
CA LEU A 5 -5.20 12.94 -13.58
C LEU A 5 -5.86 14.31 -13.70
N SER A 6 -6.56 14.73 -12.64
CA SER A 6 -7.16 16.06 -12.58
C SER A 6 -6.07 17.13 -12.69
N ASP A 7 -6.28 18.13 -13.55
CA ASP A 7 -5.43 19.33 -13.61
C ASP A 7 -5.61 20.23 -12.39
N ALA A 8 -6.69 20.05 -11.61
CA ALA A 8 -6.92 20.80 -10.38
C ALA A 8 -6.03 20.27 -9.25
N TYR A 9 -5.27 21.17 -8.62
CA TYR A 9 -4.51 20.84 -7.43
C TYR A 9 -5.45 20.60 -6.25
N PRO A 10 -5.07 19.76 -5.26
CA PRO A 10 -5.90 19.52 -4.08
C PRO A 10 -6.30 20.81 -3.35
N THR A 11 -5.48 21.86 -3.42
CA THR A 11 -5.74 23.16 -2.80
C THR A 11 -6.87 23.96 -3.43
N ASP A 12 -7.20 23.65 -4.69
CA ASP A 12 -8.25 24.34 -5.45
C ASP A 12 -9.63 23.72 -5.18
N LEU A 13 -9.66 22.53 -4.56
CA LEU A 13 -10.88 21.79 -4.30
C LEU A 13 -11.73 22.45 -3.18
N PRO A 14 -13.06 22.48 -3.32
CA PRO A 14 -13.95 22.99 -2.27
C PRO A 14 -13.72 22.34 -0.90
N ALA A 15 -13.48 21.03 -0.83
CA ALA A 15 -13.18 20.32 0.41
C ALA A 15 -11.93 20.87 1.10
N TRP A 16 -10.90 21.27 0.34
CA TRP A 16 -9.70 21.89 0.90
C TRP A 16 -10.00 23.25 1.53
N GLN A 17 -10.78 24.09 0.85
CA GLN A 17 -11.19 25.39 1.40
C GLN A 17 -12.00 25.23 2.70
N HIS A 18 -12.86 24.22 2.76
CA HIS A 18 -13.56 23.86 3.99
C HIS A 18 -12.64 23.35 5.10
N LEU A 19 -11.63 22.54 4.77
CA LEU A 19 -10.59 22.09 5.72
C LEU A 19 -9.78 23.24 6.27
N ALA A 20 -9.33 24.17 5.42
CA ALA A 20 -8.56 25.34 5.83
C ALA A 20 -9.37 26.22 6.79
N LYS A 21 -10.64 26.50 6.46
CA LYS A 21 -11.55 27.25 7.34
C LYS A 21 -11.80 26.50 8.66
N HIS A 22 -12.02 25.19 8.60
CA HIS A 22 -12.21 24.35 9.79
C HIS A 22 -10.97 24.38 10.70
N PHE A 23 -9.78 24.34 10.10
CA PHE A 23 -8.53 24.49 10.81
C PHE A 23 -8.45 25.81 11.55
N ASP A 24 -8.57 26.94 10.84
CA ASP A 24 -8.40 28.27 11.43
C ASP A 24 -9.42 28.58 12.52
N VAL A 25 -10.67 28.15 12.33
CA VAL A 25 -11.77 28.48 13.24
C VAL A 25 -11.87 27.51 14.42
N GLN A 26 -11.60 26.21 14.21
CA GLN A 26 -11.97 25.17 15.18
C GLN A 26 -10.81 24.32 15.67
N THR A 27 -9.82 23.98 14.83
CA THR A 27 -8.83 22.96 15.22
C THR A 27 -7.43 23.49 15.49
N LYS A 28 -7.10 24.70 15.05
CA LYS A 28 -5.75 25.30 15.18
C LYS A 28 -5.23 25.36 16.62
N LYS A 29 -6.12 25.49 17.60
CA LYS A 29 -5.77 25.57 19.03
C LYS A 29 -6.08 24.30 19.81
N LEU A 30 -6.63 23.26 19.16
CA LEU A 30 -6.98 22.03 19.86
C LEU A 30 -5.73 21.30 20.34
N GLN A 31 -5.86 20.68 21.50
CA GLN A 31 -4.87 19.75 22.03
C GLN A 31 -5.47 18.34 22.04
N ILE A 32 -4.64 17.33 21.75
CA ILE A 32 -5.10 15.93 21.74
C ILE A 32 -5.70 15.55 23.10
N ARG A 33 -5.10 15.99 24.20
CA ARG A 33 -5.62 15.72 25.56
C ARG A 33 -7.07 16.17 25.74
N ASP A 34 -7.42 17.34 25.22
CA ASP A 34 -8.76 17.91 25.40
C ASP A 34 -9.78 17.12 24.60
N LEU A 35 -9.37 16.57 23.45
CA LEU A 35 -10.22 15.70 22.63
C LEU A 35 -10.58 14.40 23.36
N PHE A 36 -9.65 13.83 24.14
CA PHE A 36 -9.95 12.65 24.99
C PHE A 36 -10.81 13.00 26.21
N VAL A 37 -10.64 14.20 26.79
CA VAL A 37 -11.50 14.66 27.88
C VAL A 37 -12.93 14.90 27.38
N GLN A 38 -13.10 15.42 26.16
CA GLN A 38 -14.40 15.74 25.58
C GLN A 38 -15.14 14.51 25.04
N ASP A 39 -14.41 13.49 24.59
CA ASP A 39 -14.98 12.25 24.04
C ASP A 39 -14.39 11.04 24.77
N GLY A 40 -15.15 10.54 25.76
CA GLY A 40 -14.77 9.36 26.53
C GLY A 40 -14.72 8.05 25.72
N GLN A 41 -15.23 8.04 24.48
CA GLN A 41 -15.17 6.90 23.56
C GLN A 41 -14.25 7.17 22.36
N ARG A 42 -13.34 8.14 22.49
CA ARG A 42 -12.47 8.56 21.38
C ARG A 42 -11.60 7.43 20.85
N PHE A 43 -11.08 6.56 21.71
CA PHE A 43 -10.23 5.46 21.28
C PHE A 43 -11.01 4.53 20.35
N GLU A 44 -12.22 4.15 20.75
CA GLU A 44 -13.11 3.27 20.00
C GLU A 44 -13.57 3.92 18.69
N ASN A 45 -13.93 5.21 18.72
CA ASN A 45 -14.40 5.96 17.55
C ASN A 45 -13.31 6.21 16.49
N TYR A 46 -12.03 6.14 16.88
CA TYR A 46 -10.88 6.41 16.01
C TYR A 46 -9.88 5.26 16.03
N SER A 47 -10.40 4.04 16.08
CA SER A 47 -9.63 2.82 15.86
C SER A 47 -10.34 1.91 14.88
N LEU A 48 -9.58 1.13 14.14
CA LEU A 48 -10.08 0.13 13.18
C LEU A 48 -9.32 -1.18 13.36
N GLN A 49 -10.03 -2.28 13.22
CA GLN A 49 -9.45 -3.62 13.16
C GLN A 49 -9.73 -4.23 11.78
N ALA A 50 -8.71 -4.75 11.12
CA ALA A 50 -8.83 -5.48 9.87
C ALA A 50 -7.98 -6.76 9.94
N GLY A 51 -8.63 -7.91 10.16
CA GLY A 51 -7.93 -9.17 10.44
C GLY A 51 -7.05 -9.03 11.68
N ASP A 52 -5.75 -9.28 11.54
CA ASP A 52 -4.76 -9.15 12.62
C ASP A 52 -4.15 -7.74 12.74
N LEU A 53 -4.51 -6.80 11.86
CA LEU A 53 -4.02 -5.43 11.89
C LEU A 53 -4.95 -4.53 12.69
N PHE A 54 -4.42 -3.94 13.76
CA PHE A 54 -5.09 -2.88 14.54
C PHE A 54 -4.50 -1.52 14.20
N LEU A 55 -5.36 -0.57 13.85
CA LEU A 55 -5.01 0.83 13.59
C LEU A 55 -5.68 1.72 14.63
N ASP A 56 -4.89 2.28 15.55
CA ASP A 56 -5.29 3.37 16.43
C ASP A 56 -4.84 4.71 15.83
N TYR A 57 -5.80 5.53 15.40
CA TYR A 57 -5.56 6.87 14.90
C TYR A 57 -6.19 7.95 15.81
N SER A 58 -6.64 7.58 17.02
CA SER A 58 -7.26 8.47 18.01
C SER A 58 -6.33 9.57 18.52
N LYS A 59 -5.02 9.34 18.45
CA LYS A 59 -3.97 10.28 18.89
C LYS A 59 -3.59 11.32 17.82
N ASN A 60 -4.41 11.45 16.76
CA ASN A 60 -4.29 12.54 15.79
C ASN A 60 -5.13 13.76 16.20
N LEU A 61 -4.75 14.95 15.73
CA LEU A 61 -5.48 16.22 15.90
C LEU A 61 -6.70 16.30 14.97
N ILE A 62 -7.59 15.32 15.08
CA ILE A 62 -8.78 15.19 14.24
C ILE A 62 -10.05 15.11 15.09
N THR A 63 -11.09 15.81 14.63
CA THR A 63 -12.46 15.66 15.13
C THR A 63 -13.29 14.91 14.08
N LYS A 64 -14.55 14.59 14.42
CA LYS A 64 -15.46 13.89 13.48
C LYS A 64 -15.65 14.71 12.21
N LYS A 65 -15.74 16.03 12.36
CA LYS A 65 -15.81 16.97 11.25
C LYS A 65 -14.52 17.02 10.45
N THR A 66 -13.35 17.00 11.10
CA THR A 66 -12.07 16.93 10.38
C THR A 66 -12.00 15.68 9.51
N LEU A 67 -12.33 14.51 10.07
CA LEU A 67 -12.29 13.24 9.33
C LEU A 67 -13.26 13.24 8.15
N SER A 68 -14.50 13.70 8.34
CA SER A 68 -15.48 13.83 7.25
C SER A 68 -15.00 14.75 6.13
N LEU A 69 -14.35 15.86 6.46
CA LEU A 69 -13.80 16.77 5.45
C LEU A 69 -12.57 16.20 4.72
N LEU A 70 -11.73 15.42 5.41
CA LEU A 70 -10.60 14.72 4.78
C LEU A 70 -11.06 13.62 3.82
N VAL A 71 -12.09 12.85 4.18
CA VAL A 71 -12.71 11.87 3.28
C VAL A 71 -13.30 12.57 2.06
N LYS A 72 -14.04 13.66 2.28
CA LYS A 72 -14.59 14.46 1.16
C LYS A 72 -13.50 15.00 0.23
N LEU A 73 -12.34 15.40 0.77
CA LEU A 73 -11.20 15.82 -0.04
C LEU A 73 -10.66 14.66 -0.89
N ALA A 74 -10.56 13.45 -0.32
CA ALA A 74 -10.14 12.27 -1.08
C ALA A 74 -11.12 11.92 -2.21
N ASP A 75 -12.43 12.07 -1.96
CA ASP A 75 -13.47 11.88 -2.96
C ASP A 75 -13.39 12.94 -4.08
N GLU A 76 -13.30 14.22 -3.72
CA GLU A 76 -13.16 15.32 -4.71
C GLU A 76 -11.84 15.25 -5.49
N ALA A 77 -10.79 14.64 -4.91
CA ALA A 77 -9.52 14.36 -5.57
C ALA A 77 -9.51 13.04 -6.36
N ALA A 78 -10.67 12.37 -6.49
CA ALA A 78 -10.85 11.12 -7.22
C ALA A 78 -9.96 9.96 -6.76
N VAL A 79 -9.54 9.94 -5.48
CA VAL A 79 -8.69 8.86 -4.94
C VAL A 79 -9.33 7.48 -5.13
N PRO A 80 -10.64 7.27 -4.83
CA PRO A 80 -11.28 5.97 -5.06
C PRO A 80 -11.25 5.54 -6.52
N ASP A 81 -11.49 6.46 -7.46
CA ASP A 81 -11.47 6.17 -8.90
C ASP A 81 -10.07 5.76 -9.37
N PHE A 82 -9.02 6.41 -8.86
CA PHE A 82 -7.63 6.03 -9.16
C PHE A 82 -7.22 4.69 -8.56
N VAL A 83 -7.78 4.32 -7.40
CA VAL A 83 -7.60 2.98 -6.84
C VAL A 83 -8.22 1.95 -7.78
N GLU A 84 -9.47 2.12 -8.20
CA GLU A 84 -10.12 1.21 -9.15
C GLU A 84 -9.37 1.13 -10.49
N ALA A 85 -8.93 2.28 -11.04
CA ALA A 85 -8.14 2.33 -12.26
C ALA A 85 -6.81 1.55 -12.13
N MET A 86 -6.14 1.66 -10.97
CA MET A 86 -4.93 0.87 -10.68
C MET A 86 -5.23 -0.64 -10.71
N PHE A 87 -6.28 -1.09 -10.03
CA PHE A 87 -6.66 -2.51 -9.97
C PHE A 87 -7.19 -3.05 -11.30
N ALA A 88 -7.81 -2.20 -12.14
CA ALA A 88 -8.23 -2.54 -13.49
C ALA A 88 -7.06 -2.60 -14.49
N GLY A 89 -5.87 -2.11 -14.11
CA GLY A 89 -4.69 -2.09 -14.97
C GLY A 89 -4.69 -0.96 -16.00
N GLU A 90 -5.39 0.14 -15.70
CA GLU A 90 -5.28 1.36 -16.49
C GLU A 90 -3.88 1.95 -16.38
N LYS A 91 -3.49 2.72 -17.40
CA LYS A 91 -2.15 3.29 -17.52
C LYS A 91 -2.00 4.58 -16.70
N ILE A 92 -2.19 4.48 -15.39
CA ILE A 92 -2.15 5.63 -14.48
C ILE A 92 -0.72 6.21 -14.32
N ASN A 93 0.33 5.46 -14.67
CA ASN A 93 1.66 6.02 -14.90
C ASN A 93 1.69 6.63 -16.30
N ASN A 94 1.24 7.88 -16.38
CA ASN A 94 1.05 8.63 -17.62
C ASN A 94 2.37 9.00 -18.33
N ILE A 95 3.45 9.26 -17.57
CA ILE A 95 4.75 9.64 -18.15
C ILE A 95 5.36 8.48 -18.94
N GLU A 96 5.24 7.25 -18.41
CA GLU A 96 5.80 6.06 -19.06
C GLU A 96 4.75 5.26 -19.87
N ASP A 97 3.49 5.71 -19.90
CA ASP A 97 2.36 5.03 -20.53
C ASP A 97 2.21 3.56 -20.09
N ARG A 98 2.22 3.34 -18.76
CA ARG A 98 2.26 1.99 -18.16
C ARG A 98 1.20 1.77 -17.07
N PRO A 99 0.66 0.54 -16.97
CA PRO A 99 -0.10 0.12 -15.78
C PRO A 99 0.78 0.06 -14.52
N VAL A 100 0.15 0.18 -13.36
CA VAL A 100 0.81 0.05 -12.04
C VAL A 100 0.19 -1.14 -11.30
N LEU A 101 0.78 -2.33 -11.45
CA LEU A 101 0.14 -3.62 -11.09
C LEU A 101 0.90 -4.44 -10.03
N HIS A 102 1.54 -3.80 -9.07
CA HIS A 102 2.17 -4.50 -7.95
C HIS A 102 1.15 -5.29 -7.10
N ALA A 103 -0.13 -4.87 -7.09
CA ALA A 103 -1.20 -5.64 -6.45
C ALA A 103 -1.43 -7.01 -7.10
N ALA A 104 -1.28 -7.13 -8.42
CA ALA A 104 -1.45 -8.40 -9.13
C ALA A 104 -0.38 -9.44 -8.75
N LEU A 105 0.80 -9.00 -8.31
CA LEU A 105 1.90 -9.90 -7.90
C LEU A 105 1.60 -10.71 -6.62
N ARG A 106 0.61 -10.28 -5.84
CA ARG A 106 0.22 -10.89 -4.56
C ARG A 106 -1.26 -11.30 -4.51
N ALA A 107 -1.99 -11.08 -5.59
CA ALA A 107 -3.39 -11.45 -5.70
C ALA A 107 -3.53 -12.96 -5.93
N LYS A 108 -4.63 -13.54 -5.46
CA LYS A 108 -5.04 -14.86 -5.92
C LYS A 108 -5.58 -14.73 -7.34
N VAL A 109 -5.50 -15.81 -8.12
CA VAL A 109 -6.11 -15.86 -9.47
C VAL A 109 -7.61 -15.54 -9.41
N SER A 110 -8.31 -15.94 -8.33
CA SER A 110 -9.72 -15.64 -8.09
C SER A 110 -10.03 -14.16 -7.89
N ASP A 111 -9.05 -13.35 -7.51
CA ASP A 111 -9.25 -11.92 -7.21
C ASP A 111 -9.37 -11.09 -8.50
N ASN A 112 -9.03 -11.68 -9.65
CA ASN A 112 -9.27 -11.14 -10.99
C ASN A 112 -8.71 -9.72 -11.19
N VAL A 113 -7.53 -9.44 -10.62
CA VAL A 113 -6.85 -8.15 -10.76
C VAL A 113 -6.23 -8.04 -12.15
N ALA A 114 -6.82 -7.20 -13.01
CA ALA A 114 -6.37 -6.89 -14.36
C ALA A 114 -5.93 -8.13 -15.21
N PRO A 115 -6.73 -9.22 -15.28
CA PRO A 115 -6.36 -10.47 -15.95
C PRO A 115 -6.03 -10.31 -17.43
N GLN A 116 -6.57 -9.27 -18.06
CA GLN A 116 -6.39 -8.94 -19.47
C GLN A 116 -5.02 -8.30 -19.78
N ILE A 117 -4.29 -7.86 -18.76
CA ILE A 117 -2.99 -7.20 -18.94
C ILE A 117 -1.89 -8.23 -19.11
N GLN A 118 -1.07 -8.04 -20.16
CA GLN A 118 0.04 -8.93 -20.48
C GLN A 118 0.98 -9.11 -19.27
N GLY A 119 1.34 -10.37 -18.98
CA GLY A 119 2.23 -10.75 -17.88
C GLY A 119 1.51 -11.05 -16.56
N VAL A 120 0.27 -10.60 -16.36
CA VAL A 120 -0.50 -10.90 -15.13
C VAL A 120 -0.78 -12.41 -15.00
N SER A 121 -1.12 -13.07 -16.11
CA SER A 121 -1.32 -14.52 -16.15
C SER A 121 -0.06 -15.33 -15.81
N ASP A 122 1.13 -14.74 -16.00
CA ASP A 122 2.41 -15.43 -15.84
C ASP A 122 2.88 -15.44 -14.38
N VAL A 123 2.30 -14.59 -13.53
CA VAL A 123 2.69 -14.42 -12.11
C VAL A 123 2.65 -15.74 -11.36
N ALA A 124 1.57 -16.50 -11.47
CA ALA A 124 1.44 -17.79 -10.78
C ALA A 124 2.51 -18.79 -11.23
N GLY A 125 2.81 -18.81 -12.53
CA GLY A 125 3.87 -19.65 -13.09
C GLY A 125 5.27 -19.23 -12.60
N ALA A 126 5.54 -17.93 -12.51
CA ALA A 126 6.79 -17.41 -11.99
C ALA A 126 6.99 -17.75 -10.49
N LEU A 127 5.96 -17.55 -9.67
CA LEU A 127 5.99 -17.91 -8.25
C LEU A 127 6.20 -19.42 -8.04
N SER A 128 5.56 -20.27 -8.86
CA SER A 128 5.77 -21.72 -8.82
C SER A 128 7.21 -22.10 -9.18
N LYS A 129 7.78 -21.50 -10.23
CA LYS A 129 9.19 -21.71 -10.60
C LYS A 129 10.14 -21.29 -9.48
N MET A 130 9.88 -20.15 -8.84
CA MET A 130 10.65 -19.68 -7.68
C MET A 130 10.59 -20.67 -6.51
N SER A 131 9.40 -21.17 -6.17
CA SER A 131 9.25 -22.17 -5.10
C SER A 131 10.09 -23.41 -5.37
N VAL A 132 9.95 -24.01 -6.56
CA VAL A 132 10.71 -25.21 -6.95
C VAL A 132 12.22 -24.99 -6.87
N PHE A 133 12.69 -23.83 -7.33
CA PHE A 133 14.11 -23.48 -7.26
C PHE A 133 14.58 -23.33 -5.81
N VAL A 134 13.86 -22.57 -4.99
CA VAL A 134 14.20 -22.33 -3.57
C VAL A 134 14.20 -23.66 -2.80
N ASP A 135 13.20 -24.51 -2.99
CA ASP A 135 13.14 -25.83 -2.34
C ASP A 135 14.31 -26.73 -2.76
N SER A 136 14.69 -26.68 -4.04
CA SER A 136 15.82 -27.45 -4.56
C SER A 136 17.17 -26.95 -4.02
N VAL A 137 17.32 -25.65 -3.79
CA VAL A 137 18.51 -25.06 -3.13
C VAL A 137 18.54 -25.44 -1.66
N ARG A 138 17.43 -25.26 -0.94
CA ARG A 138 17.31 -25.54 0.52
C ARG A 138 17.52 -27.02 0.85
N SER A 139 17.03 -27.92 0.00
CA SER A 139 17.22 -29.37 0.16
C SER A 139 18.62 -29.85 -0.25
N GLY A 140 19.44 -29.00 -0.87
CA GLY A 140 20.74 -29.39 -1.41
C GLY A 140 20.67 -30.20 -2.72
N LYS A 141 19.48 -30.39 -3.30
CA LYS A 141 19.30 -31.04 -4.62
C LYS A 141 20.06 -30.29 -5.72
N ILE A 142 20.04 -28.97 -5.67
CA ILE A 142 20.91 -28.12 -6.50
C ILE A 142 22.12 -27.73 -5.64
N GLY A 143 23.28 -28.26 -6.00
CA GLY A 143 24.57 -27.90 -5.41
C GLY A 143 25.42 -27.04 -6.33
N GLY A 144 26.53 -26.53 -5.78
CA GLY A 144 27.58 -25.89 -6.57
C GLY A 144 28.33 -26.89 -7.45
N VAL A 145 29.32 -26.41 -8.21
CA VAL A 145 30.13 -27.24 -9.13
C VAL A 145 30.83 -28.43 -8.46
N THR A 146 31.07 -28.35 -7.15
CA THR A 146 31.66 -29.44 -6.34
C THR A 146 30.63 -30.42 -5.77
N GLY A 147 29.34 -30.25 -6.09
CA GLY A 147 28.24 -31.03 -5.52
C GLY A 147 27.84 -30.63 -4.09
N ARG A 148 28.49 -29.62 -3.49
CA ARG A 148 28.16 -29.14 -2.14
C ARG A 148 26.94 -28.21 -2.16
N SER A 149 26.14 -28.27 -1.10
CA SER A 149 25.02 -27.34 -0.88
C SER A 149 25.50 -25.91 -0.68
N PHE A 150 24.66 -24.94 -1.04
CA PHE A 150 24.94 -23.52 -0.81
C PHE A 150 24.75 -23.16 0.67
N THR A 151 25.70 -22.41 1.23
CA THR A 151 25.65 -21.90 2.61
C THR A 151 25.45 -20.39 2.68
N ASN A 152 25.68 -19.69 1.57
CA ASN A 152 25.65 -18.24 1.49
C ASN A 152 24.90 -17.83 0.23
N ILE A 153 24.00 -16.85 0.37
CA ILE A 153 23.28 -16.23 -0.73
C ILE A 153 23.69 -14.75 -0.74
N VAL A 154 24.17 -14.28 -1.89
CA VAL A 154 24.56 -12.87 -2.09
C VAL A 154 23.57 -12.24 -3.06
N ASN A 155 22.75 -11.33 -2.58
CA ASN A 155 21.91 -10.48 -3.41
C ASN A 155 22.76 -9.33 -3.97
N ILE A 156 22.73 -9.10 -5.28
CA ILE A 156 23.43 -8.00 -5.93
C ILE A 156 22.37 -7.10 -6.57
N GLY A 157 22.11 -5.95 -5.95
CA GLY A 157 21.09 -5.00 -6.39
C GLY A 157 21.27 -3.62 -5.75
N ILE A 158 20.53 -2.65 -6.25
CA ILE A 158 20.47 -1.29 -5.69
C ILE A 158 19.01 -0.79 -5.70
N GLY A 159 18.69 0.14 -4.81
CA GLY A 159 17.36 0.76 -4.75
C GLY A 159 16.26 -0.25 -4.48
N GLY A 160 15.24 -0.30 -5.34
CA GLY A 160 14.10 -1.22 -5.21
C GLY A 160 14.50 -2.70 -5.22
N SER A 161 15.61 -3.06 -5.88
CA SER A 161 16.12 -4.43 -5.95
C SER A 161 16.93 -4.86 -4.73
N ASP A 162 17.10 -3.99 -3.74
CA ASP A 162 17.86 -4.27 -2.50
C ASP A 162 17.06 -3.96 -1.25
N LEU A 163 16.50 -2.75 -1.13
CA LEU A 163 15.85 -2.27 0.09
C LEU A 163 14.73 -3.19 0.59
N GLY A 164 13.87 -3.68 -0.31
CA GLY A 164 12.80 -4.60 0.03
C GLY A 164 13.30 -5.96 0.52
N VAL A 165 14.37 -6.47 -0.10
CA VAL A 165 15.00 -7.75 0.26
C VAL A 165 15.65 -7.66 1.64
N VAL A 166 16.43 -6.60 1.87
CA VAL A 166 17.09 -6.35 3.17
C VAL A 166 16.07 -6.18 4.28
N MET A 167 15.01 -5.41 4.05
CA MET A 167 13.95 -5.20 5.05
C MET A 167 13.24 -6.51 5.39
N ALA A 168 12.76 -7.25 4.39
CA ALA A 168 11.98 -8.47 4.61
C ALA A 168 12.81 -9.58 5.26
N THR A 169 14.05 -9.79 4.81
CA THR A 169 14.92 -10.84 5.38
C THR A 169 15.32 -10.55 6.83
N ASN A 170 15.54 -9.29 7.19
CA ASN A 170 15.81 -8.90 8.57
C ASN A 170 14.56 -9.01 9.46
N ALA A 171 13.41 -8.52 8.99
CA ALA A 171 12.15 -8.59 9.74
C ALA A 171 11.70 -10.04 10.01
N LEU A 172 11.96 -10.94 9.05
CA LEU A 172 11.56 -12.35 9.13
C LEU A 172 12.68 -13.27 9.61
N ARG A 173 13.78 -12.74 10.17
CA ARG A 173 14.94 -13.53 10.60
C ARG A 173 14.58 -14.68 11.55
N HIS A 174 13.55 -14.53 12.37
CA HIS A 174 13.16 -15.60 13.31
C HIS A 174 12.52 -16.83 12.64
N TYR A 175 12.15 -16.75 11.36
CA TYR A 175 11.43 -17.82 10.65
C TYR A 175 12.34 -18.73 9.80
N TRP A 176 13.66 -18.57 9.88
CA TRP A 176 14.65 -19.37 9.15
C TRP A 176 15.97 -19.49 9.91
#